data_AF-R7HJH5-F1
#
_entry.id   AF-R7HJH5-F1
#
_cell.length_a   1.000
_cell.length_b   1.000
_cell.length_c   1.000
_cell.angle_alpha   90.00
_cell.angle_beta   90.00
_cell.angle_gamma   90.00
#
_symmetry.space_group_name_H-M   'P 1'
#
loop_
_entity.id
_entity.type
_entity.pdbx_description
1 polymer ?
#
loop_
_entity_poly.entity_id
_entity_poly.type
_entity_poly.pdbx_seq_one_letter_code
_entity_poly.pdbx_strand_id
1 'polypeptide(L)'
;MVILMVDNIFDFTGIDVKIADEVYEAFNEVFKKFPNLKNRINYIGSIENAFDDINKIYKLYYNGNLSYSSLYKLKLYFKILAFANEVPNKNILNPYVNGELSYEERLIYGKSYFESISVNELLSYSKLYQKIYTGKSKNIFNAYNIKGVVFHEVGHILSNLLFLSYNEHFMTNVDVLMKKRFQNYSCYSLKNPEEFIAEQFTLYMLGEYTVASIYIGNYITNLYKKYENTKVFEYDDKYMTLIRKNVV
;
A
#
# COMPACT_ATOMS: atom_id res chain seq x y z
N MET A 1 19.67 -9.75 23.61
CA MET A 1 19.19 -9.55 22.24
C MET A 1 17.97 -8.64 22.34
N VAL A 2 18.17 -7.34 22.10
CA VAL A 2 17.08 -6.36 22.19
C VAL A 2 16.33 -6.40 20.86
N ILE A 3 15.12 -6.96 20.88
CA ILE A 3 14.19 -6.86 19.76
C ILE A 3 13.78 -5.39 19.72
N LEU A 4 14.37 -4.62 18.81
CA LEU A 4 14.07 -3.21 18.60
C LEU A 4 12.62 -3.05 18.16
N MET A 5 11.93 -2.15 18.84
CA MET A 5 10.49 -1.91 18.76
C MET A 5 10.01 -1.61 17.34
N VAL A 6 8.83 -2.14 17.04
CA VAL A 6 8.18 -2.07 15.72
C VAL A 6 7.44 -0.73 15.51
N ASP A 7 7.61 0.23 16.42
CA ASP A 7 6.89 1.51 16.42
C ASP A 7 7.56 2.60 15.56
N ASN A 8 8.72 2.34 14.97
CA ASN A 8 9.50 3.32 14.20
C ASN A 8 9.05 3.52 12.72
N ILE A 9 7.82 3.14 12.35
CA ILE A 9 7.30 3.42 10.99
C ILE A 9 6.43 4.67 10.94
N PHE A 10 5.93 5.14 12.08
CA PHE A 10 5.06 6.31 12.14
C PHE A 10 5.87 7.57 12.40
N ASP A 11 5.65 8.59 11.58
CA ASP A 11 6.16 9.94 11.80
C ASP A 11 5.08 10.94 11.40
N PHE A 12 4.33 11.41 12.39
CA PHE A 12 3.24 12.35 12.19
C PHE A 12 3.65 13.80 12.37
N THR A 13 4.96 14.10 12.30
CA THR A 13 5.45 15.47 12.40
C THR A 13 4.81 16.35 11.33
N GLY A 14 4.16 17.42 11.75
CA GLY A 14 3.48 18.37 10.85
C GLY A 14 2.08 17.95 10.39
N ILE A 15 1.59 16.76 10.74
CA ILE A 15 0.23 16.31 10.42
C ILE A 15 -0.74 16.75 11.52
N ASP A 16 -1.97 17.11 11.15
CA ASP A 16 -3.05 17.40 12.09
C ASP A 16 -3.25 16.21 13.05
N VAL A 17 -3.21 16.49 14.37
CA VAL A 17 -3.23 15.46 15.42
C VAL A 17 -4.42 14.50 15.30
N LYS A 18 -5.61 15.00 14.93
CA LYS A 18 -6.77 14.12 14.79
C LYS A 18 -6.67 13.20 13.58
N ILE A 19 -6.00 13.65 12.51
CA ILE A 19 -5.71 12.81 11.35
C ILE A 19 -4.71 11.73 11.76
N ALA A 20 -3.65 12.12 12.47
CA ALA A 20 -2.63 11.18 12.97
C ALA A 20 -3.24 10.08 13.84
N ASP A 21 -4.12 10.44 14.79
CA ASP A 21 -4.81 9.50 15.67
C ASP A 21 -5.67 8.49 14.87
N GLU A 22 -6.50 8.96 13.92
CA GLU A 22 -7.33 8.07 13.11
C GLU A 22 -6.51 7.16 12.18
N VAL A 23 -5.38 7.66 11.65
CA VAL A 23 -4.46 6.84 10.85
C VAL A 23 -3.83 5.76 11.72
N TYR A 24 -3.31 6.12 12.91
CA TYR A 24 -2.72 5.16 13.84
C TYR A 24 -3.70 4.06 14.24
N GLU A 25 -4.93 4.43 14.62
CA GLU A 25 -5.96 3.46 14.99
C GLU A 25 -6.37 2.54 13.83
N ALA A 26 -6.46 3.08 12.61
CA ALA A 26 -6.71 2.25 11.43
C ALA A 26 -5.59 1.23 11.20
N PHE A 27 -4.34 1.61 11.41
CA PHE A 27 -3.21 0.69 11.31
C PHE A 27 -3.15 -0.34 12.45
N ASN A 28 -3.60 -0.01 13.66
CA ASN A 28 -3.74 -1.00 14.73
C ASN A 28 -4.68 -2.15 14.29
N GLU A 29 -5.78 -1.84 13.62
CA GLU A 29 -6.68 -2.86 13.06
C GLU A 29 -6.03 -3.64 11.91
N VAL A 30 -5.31 -2.95 11.02
CA VAL A 30 -4.56 -3.58 9.92
C VAL A 30 -3.54 -4.57 10.46
N PHE A 31 -2.70 -4.18 11.42
CA PHE A 31 -1.68 -5.06 11.99
C PHE A 31 -2.25 -6.13 12.92
N LYS A 32 -3.44 -5.94 13.47
CA LYS A 32 -4.15 -7.04 14.14
C LYS A 32 -4.56 -8.14 13.15
N LYS A 33 -4.96 -7.76 11.93
CA LYS A 33 -5.37 -8.71 10.88
C LYS A 33 -4.20 -9.23 10.03
N PHE A 34 -3.18 -8.42 9.84
CA PHE A 34 -1.98 -8.69 9.04
C PHE A 34 -0.70 -8.35 9.83
N PRO A 35 -0.36 -9.13 10.88
CA PRO A 35 0.70 -8.78 11.83
C PRO A 35 2.09 -8.53 11.23
N ASN A 36 2.48 -9.27 10.19
CA ASN A 36 3.80 -9.17 9.59
C ASN A 36 3.87 -8.10 8.48
N LEU A 37 2.75 -7.43 8.16
CA LEU A 37 2.75 -6.35 7.17
C LEU A 37 3.63 -5.16 7.61
N LYS A 38 3.71 -4.89 8.91
CA LYS A 38 4.60 -3.85 9.51
C LYS A 38 6.09 -4.05 9.22
N ASN A 39 6.49 -5.25 8.78
CA ASN A 39 7.85 -5.54 8.37
C ASN A 39 8.15 -5.09 6.94
N ARG A 40 7.10 -4.83 6.16
CA ARG A 40 7.16 -4.44 4.74
C ARG A 40 6.80 -2.98 4.51
N ILE A 41 6.14 -2.32 5.46
CA ILE A 41 5.86 -0.87 5.40
C ILE A 41 7.02 -0.12 6.02
N ASN A 42 7.64 0.74 5.22
CA ASN A 42 8.81 1.54 5.58
C ASN A 42 8.43 2.79 6.37
N TYR A 43 7.36 3.48 5.95
CA TYR A 43 7.01 4.81 6.45
C TYR A 43 5.51 5.09 6.41
N ILE A 44 4.97 5.72 7.45
CA ILE A 44 3.60 6.22 7.56
C ILE A 44 3.68 7.62 8.14
N GLY A 45 3.35 8.64 7.36
CA GLY A 45 3.59 10.02 7.79
C GLY A 45 3.41 11.04 6.68
N SER A 46 4.12 12.17 6.75
CA SER A 46 3.94 13.28 5.79
C SER A 46 4.43 12.92 4.38
N ILE A 47 3.83 13.54 3.35
CA ILE A 47 4.27 13.33 1.95
C ILE A 47 5.69 13.85 1.75
N GLU A 48 6.04 14.96 2.39
CA GLU A 48 7.38 15.54 2.34
C GLU A 48 8.44 14.57 2.87
N ASN A 49 8.26 14.03 4.07
CA ASN A 49 9.25 13.13 4.69
C ASN A 49 9.34 11.79 3.94
N ALA A 50 8.21 11.25 3.48
CA ALA A 50 8.20 10.05 2.65
C ALA A 50 9.02 10.24 1.35
N PHE A 51 8.94 11.43 0.75
CA PHE A 51 9.73 11.76 -0.43
C PHE A 51 11.22 11.87 -0.14
N ASP A 52 11.59 12.48 0.98
CA ASP A 52 13.00 12.55 1.42
C ASP A 52 13.59 11.15 1.62
N ASP A 53 12.84 10.22 2.20
CA ASP A 53 13.27 8.84 2.37
C ASP A 53 13.42 8.08 1.04
N ILE A 54 12.48 8.27 0.12
CA ILE A 54 12.60 7.72 -1.24
C ILE A 54 13.83 8.30 -1.93
N ASN A 55 14.10 9.60 -1.77
CA ASN A 55 15.27 10.24 -2.36
C ASN A 55 16.58 9.68 -1.83
N LYS A 56 16.67 9.38 -0.53
CA LYS A 56 17.82 8.69 0.07
C LYS A 56 18.03 7.33 -0.60
N ILE A 57 16.98 6.53 -0.77
CA ILE A 57 17.05 5.24 -1.46
C ILE A 57 17.48 5.44 -2.92
N TYR A 58 16.84 6.35 -3.64
CA TYR A 58 17.13 6.61 -5.05
C TYR A 58 18.61 6.98 -5.28
N LYS A 59 19.14 7.86 -4.43
CA LYS A 59 20.54 8.25 -4.45
C LYS A 59 21.48 7.09 -4.19
N LEU A 60 21.16 6.21 -3.23
CA LEU A 60 21.97 5.04 -2.93
C LEU A 60 22.05 4.05 -4.09
N TYR A 61 20.94 3.82 -4.81
CA TYR A 61 20.85 2.77 -5.83
C TYR A 61 21.17 3.24 -7.24
N TYR A 62 20.79 4.48 -7.57
CA TYR A 62 20.90 5.00 -8.93
C TYR A 62 21.83 6.20 -9.04
N ASN A 63 22.48 6.60 -7.93
CA ASN A 63 23.41 7.74 -7.87
C ASN A 63 22.81 9.03 -8.47
N GLY A 64 21.52 9.26 -8.23
CA GLY A 64 20.75 10.40 -8.73
C GLY A 64 19.89 11.04 -7.64
N ASN A 65 19.14 12.10 -8.00
CA ASN A 65 18.15 12.73 -7.13
C ASN A 65 16.81 12.79 -7.86
N LEU A 66 15.71 12.44 -7.18
CA LEU A 66 14.37 12.71 -7.71
C LEU A 66 14.06 14.19 -7.49
N SER A 67 13.60 14.87 -8.54
CA SER A 67 13.15 16.26 -8.42
C SER A 67 11.69 16.31 -7.93
N TYR A 68 11.48 17.04 -6.84
CA TYR A 68 10.20 17.19 -6.11
C TYR A 68 9.10 17.89 -6.93
N SER A 69 9.47 18.61 -8.00
CA SER A 69 8.55 19.43 -8.82
C SER A 69 7.44 18.63 -9.53
N SER A 70 7.61 17.32 -9.70
CA SER A 70 6.64 16.45 -10.37
C SER A 70 5.49 16.00 -9.45
N LEU A 71 5.70 16.01 -8.12
CA LEU A 71 4.74 15.47 -7.15
C LEU A 71 3.94 16.57 -6.43
N TYR A 72 4.51 17.76 -6.22
CA TYR A 72 3.83 18.89 -5.56
C TYR A 72 2.59 19.42 -6.33
N LYS A 73 2.50 19.13 -7.63
CA LYS A 73 1.32 19.46 -8.46
C LYS A 73 0.14 18.51 -8.26
N LEU A 74 0.35 17.38 -7.59
CA LEU A 74 -0.70 16.42 -7.33
C LEU A 74 -1.41 16.86 -6.05
N LYS A 75 -2.57 17.50 -6.19
CA LYS A 75 -3.51 17.86 -5.10
C LYS A 75 -4.09 16.60 -4.40
N LEU A 76 -3.24 15.71 -3.91
CA LEU A 76 -3.60 14.39 -3.38
C LEU A 76 -3.77 14.45 -1.85
N TYR A 77 -4.65 13.59 -1.33
CA TYR A 77 -5.10 13.58 0.07
C TYR A 77 -4.32 12.56 0.90
N PHE A 78 -4.24 11.35 0.37
CA PHE A 78 -3.40 10.25 0.79
C PHE A 78 -2.72 9.71 -0.46
N LYS A 79 -1.54 9.12 -0.31
CA LYS A 79 -0.87 8.45 -1.42
C LYS A 79 -0.01 7.33 -0.88
N ILE A 80 -0.09 6.15 -1.49
CA ILE A 80 1.04 5.23 -1.46
C ILE A 80 2.14 5.76 -2.34
N LEU A 81 3.29 6.00 -1.72
CA LEU A 81 4.52 6.05 -2.46
C LEU A 81 5.19 4.70 -2.30
N ALA A 82 5.07 3.88 -3.34
CA ALA A 82 5.84 2.66 -3.51
C ALA A 82 7.03 2.99 -4.43
N PHE A 83 8.26 2.67 -4.01
CA PHE A 83 9.44 2.85 -4.84
C PHE A 83 10.01 1.49 -5.23
N ALA A 84 10.06 1.27 -6.54
CA ALA A 84 10.66 0.14 -7.24
C ALA A 84 10.20 -1.24 -6.73
N ASN A 85 9.12 -1.73 -7.34
CA ASN A 85 8.86 -3.17 -7.43
C ASN A 85 9.90 -3.77 -8.38
N GLU A 86 11.10 -4.07 -7.88
CA GLU A 86 12.02 -4.91 -8.64
C GLU A 86 11.74 -6.37 -8.28
N VAL A 87 11.32 -7.13 -9.30
CA VAL A 87 11.98 -8.42 -9.47
C VAL A 87 13.45 -8.06 -9.75
N PRO A 88 14.41 -8.44 -8.90
CA PRO A 88 15.80 -7.96 -9.00
C PRO A 88 16.28 -7.99 -10.45
N ASN A 89 16.62 -6.82 -11.01
CA ASN A 89 16.93 -6.73 -12.43
C ASN A 89 18.29 -7.42 -12.73
N LYS A 90 18.19 -8.54 -13.45
CA LYS A 90 19.12 -9.14 -14.43
C LYS A 90 20.52 -9.61 -14.07
N ASN A 91 21.19 -9.18 -12.99
CA ASN A 91 22.61 -9.55 -12.80
C ASN A 91 22.95 -10.36 -11.54
N ILE A 92 21.99 -10.67 -10.66
CA ILE A 92 22.25 -11.53 -9.47
C ILE A 92 21.63 -12.94 -9.62
N LEU A 93 20.81 -13.16 -10.66
CA LEU A 93 20.22 -14.46 -11.01
C LEU A 93 20.24 -14.68 -12.53
N ASN A 94 21.42 -14.93 -13.12
CA ASN A 94 21.48 -15.40 -14.51
C ASN A 94 21.52 -16.94 -14.52
N PRO A 95 20.36 -17.59 -14.74
CA PRO A 95 20.16 -18.28 -16.02
C PRO A 95 18.83 -17.96 -16.77
N TYR A 96 17.96 -17.07 -16.29
CA TYR A 96 16.62 -16.83 -16.89
C TYR A 96 16.49 -15.52 -17.68
N VAL A 97 17.55 -15.09 -18.38
CA VAL A 97 17.63 -13.76 -19.02
C VAL A 97 16.56 -13.48 -20.09
N ASN A 98 15.70 -14.44 -20.47
CA ASN A 98 14.59 -14.22 -21.42
C ASN A 98 13.24 -14.88 -21.03
N GLY A 99 13.05 -15.37 -19.80
CA GLY A 99 11.79 -16.00 -19.37
C GLY A 99 10.96 -15.10 -18.44
N GLU A 100 9.64 -15.02 -18.65
CA GLU A 100 8.75 -14.43 -17.65
C GLU A 100 8.70 -15.33 -16.40
N LEU A 101 8.96 -14.77 -15.21
CA LEU A 101 8.80 -15.51 -13.96
C LEU A 101 7.34 -15.95 -13.78
N SER A 102 7.15 -17.18 -13.30
CA SER A 102 5.86 -17.66 -12.81
C SER A 102 5.37 -16.81 -11.62
N TYR A 103 4.08 -16.89 -11.33
CA TYR A 103 3.48 -16.17 -10.20
C TYR A 103 4.13 -16.57 -8.86
N GLU A 104 4.41 -17.86 -8.68
CA GLU A 104 5.04 -18.43 -7.50
C GLU A 104 6.48 -17.95 -7.34
N GLU A 105 7.23 -17.86 -8.44
CA GLU A 105 8.58 -17.28 -8.42
C GLU A 105 8.55 -15.79 -8.08
N ARG A 106 7.55 -15.04 -8.55
CA ARG A 106 7.37 -13.62 -8.17
C ARG A 106 7.10 -13.48 -6.68
N LEU A 107 6.30 -14.35 -6.08
CA LEU A 107 6.09 -14.36 -4.63
C LEU A 107 7.37 -14.69 -3.87
N ILE A 108 8.22 -15.58 -4.38
CA ILE A 108 9.45 -15.99 -3.67
C ILE A 108 10.56 -14.95 -3.80
N TYR A 109 10.73 -14.38 -5.01
CA TYR A 109 11.88 -13.56 -5.36
C TYR A 109 11.58 -12.07 -5.53
N GLY A 110 10.31 -11.74 -5.78
CA GLY A 110 9.88 -10.37 -5.99
C GLY A 110 9.95 -9.57 -4.68
N LYS A 111 10.45 -8.35 -4.78
CA LYS A 111 10.59 -7.45 -3.64
C LYS A 111 10.14 -6.03 -4.03
N SER A 112 9.58 -5.34 -3.05
CA SER A 112 9.38 -3.90 -3.10
C SER A 112 10.43 -3.27 -2.20
N TYR A 113 11.16 -2.27 -2.71
CA TYR A 113 12.23 -1.62 -1.96
C TYR A 113 11.72 -0.56 -0.98
N PHE A 114 10.51 -0.05 -1.20
CA PHE A 114 9.88 0.91 -0.32
C PHE A 114 8.36 0.87 -0.46
N GLU A 115 7.67 0.69 0.65
CA GLU A 115 6.22 0.90 0.77
C GLU A 115 5.97 1.98 1.82
N SER A 116 5.22 3.01 1.46
CA SER A 116 4.79 4.02 2.42
C SER A 116 3.34 4.39 2.24
N ILE A 117 2.71 4.85 3.31
CA ILE A 117 1.39 5.50 3.26
C ILE A 117 1.59 6.93 3.72
N SER A 118 1.52 7.85 2.77
CA SER A 118 1.79 9.26 2.99
C SER A 118 0.49 10.05 3.12
N VAL A 119 0.45 10.96 4.09
CA VAL A 119 -0.66 11.85 4.43
C VAL A 119 -0.26 13.27 4.08
N ASN A 120 -1.14 14.01 3.42
CA ASN A 120 -0.87 15.41 3.10
C ASN A 120 -0.92 16.28 4.36
N GLU A 121 0.25 16.72 4.83
CA GLU A 121 0.48 17.53 6.02
C GLU A 121 -0.20 18.91 5.97
N LEU A 122 -0.55 19.41 4.79
CA LEU A 122 -1.22 20.72 4.63
C LEU A 122 -2.74 20.68 4.89
N LEU A 123 -3.31 19.50 5.14
CA LEU A 123 -4.74 19.34 5.37
C LEU A 123 -5.08 19.35 6.86
N SER A 124 -6.00 20.23 7.24
CA SER A 124 -6.69 20.14 8.53
C SER A 124 -7.72 19.00 8.51
N TYR A 125 -8.00 18.42 9.67
CA TYR A 125 -9.00 17.35 9.85
C TYR A 125 -10.35 17.66 9.18
N SER A 126 -10.90 18.85 9.41
CA SER A 126 -12.21 19.26 8.86
C SER A 126 -12.25 19.25 7.33
N LYS A 127 -11.21 19.78 6.69
CA LYS A 127 -11.06 19.79 5.22
C LYS A 127 -10.94 18.38 4.66
N LEU A 128 -10.11 17.53 5.29
CA LEU A 128 -9.93 16.14 4.85
C LEU A 128 -11.25 15.37 4.95
N TYR A 129 -11.90 15.43 6.12
CA TYR A 129 -13.16 14.75 6.37
C TYR A 129 -14.25 15.19 5.38
N GLN A 130 -14.40 16.50 5.16
CA GLN A 130 -15.37 17.02 4.19
C GLN A 130 -15.14 16.48 2.78
N LYS A 131 -13.88 16.36 2.36
CA LYS A 131 -13.52 15.82 1.05
C LYS A 131 -13.82 14.34 0.94
N ILE A 132 -13.48 13.54 1.96
CA ILE A 132 -13.81 12.12 2.02
C ILE A 132 -15.32 11.92 1.92
N TYR A 133 -16.08 12.63 2.76
CA TYR A 133 -17.54 12.57 2.79
C TYR A 133 -18.16 12.97 1.44
N THR A 134 -17.67 14.05 0.83
CA THR A 134 -18.14 14.51 -0.49
C THR A 134 -17.82 13.50 -1.60
N GLY A 135 -16.67 12.83 -1.51
CA GLY A 135 -16.29 11.76 -2.42
C GLY A 135 -17.25 10.57 -2.35
N LYS A 136 -17.54 10.09 -1.13
CA LYS A 136 -18.52 9.01 -0.92
C LYS A 136 -19.91 9.39 -1.40
N SER A 137 -20.42 10.56 -1.02
CA SER A 137 -21.80 10.97 -1.35
C SER A 137 -22.03 11.13 -2.84
N LYS A 138 -20.97 11.43 -3.61
CA LYS A 138 -20.98 11.50 -5.07
C LYS A 138 -20.59 10.18 -5.76
N ASN A 139 -20.51 9.07 -5.01
CA ASN A 139 -20.08 7.76 -5.51
C ASN A 139 -18.70 7.79 -6.21
N ILE A 140 -17.80 8.67 -5.78
CA ILE A 140 -16.45 8.77 -6.35
C ILE A 140 -15.63 7.57 -5.87
N PHE A 141 -15.54 7.33 -4.56
CA PHE A 141 -14.85 6.20 -3.94
C PHE A 141 -15.63 5.63 -2.74
N ASN A 142 -15.26 4.44 -2.28
CA ASN A 142 -15.98 3.69 -1.25
C ASN A 142 -15.70 4.17 0.18
N ALA A 143 -14.52 4.73 0.44
CA ALA A 143 -14.17 5.27 1.76
C ALA A 143 -15.06 6.45 2.18
N TYR A 144 -15.44 6.50 3.46
CA TYR A 144 -16.24 7.60 4.04
C TYR A 144 -15.64 8.19 5.33
N ASN A 145 -14.49 7.68 5.77
CA ASN A 145 -13.68 8.17 6.87
C ASN A 145 -12.19 7.92 6.57
N ILE A 146 -11.30 8.41 7.42
CA ILE A 146 -9.84 8.25 7.25
C ILE A 146 -9.45 6.77 7.29
N LYS A 147 -10.08 5.99 8.17
CA LYS A 147 -9.89 4.53 8.26
C LYS A 147 -10.11 3.82 6.92
N GLY A 148 -11.20 4.13 6.22
CA GLY A 148 -11.48 3.56 4.90
C GLY A 148 -10.42 3.95 3.86
N VAL A 149 -9.90 5.18 3.94
CA VAL A 149 -8.79 5.61 3.07
C VAL A 149 -7.52 4.81 3.38
N VAL A 150 -7.17 4.62 4.66
CA VAL A 150 -6.03 3.77 5.05
C VAL A 150 -6.20 2.34 4.53
N PHE A 151 -7.41 1.77 4.63
CA PHE A 151 -7.66 0.42 4.12
C PHE A 151 -7.55 0.32 2.59
N HIS A 152 -7.96 1.36 1.86
CA HIS A 152 -7.74 1.46 0.42
C HIS A 152 -6.25 1.37 0.11
N GLU A 153 -5.44 2.18 0.79
CA GLU A 153 -4.00 2.19 0.56
C GLU A 153 -3.34 0.84 0.96
N VAL A 154 -3.77 0.24 2.07
CA VAL A 154 -3.29 -1.09 2.46
C VAL A 154 -3.66 -2.17 1.42
N GLY A 155 -4.81 -2.02 0.75
CA GLY A 155 -5.22 -2.90 -0.34
C GLY A 155 -4.24 -2.89 -1.51
N HIS A 156 -3.76 -1.71 -1.90
CA HIS A 156 -2.72 -1.55 -2.91
C HIS A 156 -1.38 -2.15 -2.46
N ILE A 157 -0.94 -1.89 -1.22
CA ILE A 157 0.32 -2.49 -0.68
C ILE A 157 0.24 -4.02 -0.71
N LEU A 158 -0.85 -4.61 -0.20
CA LEU A 158 -1.02 -6.06 -0.21
C LEU A 158 -1.11 -6.61 -1.64
N SER A 159 -1.77 -5.91 -2.56
CA SER A 159 -1.83 -6.28 -3.98
C SER A 159 -0.43 -6.34 -4.61
N ASN A 160 0.42 -5.35 -4.31
CA ASN A 160 1.80 -5.29 -4.77
C ASN A 160 2.66 -6.41 -4.17
N LEU A 161 2.64 -6.55 -2.85
CA LEU A 161 3.43 -7.57 -2.14
C LEU A 161 3.08 -9.00 -2.54
N LEU A 162 1.82 -9.23 -2.90
CA LEU A 162 1.31 -10.52 -3.34
C LEU A 162 1.29 -10.69 -4.87
N PHE A 163 1.83 -9.72 -5.63
CA PHE A 163 1.90 -9.77 -7.09
C PHE A 163 0.58 -10.11 -7.79
N LEU A 164 -0.55 -9.63 -7.27
CA LEU A 164 -1.89 -10.08 -7.71
C LEU A 164 -2.16 -9.83 -9.20
N SER A 165 -1.58 -8.76 -9.77
CA SER A 165 -1.67 -8.45 -11.20
C SER A 165 -1.08 -9.53 -12.11
N TYR A 166 -0.22 -10.40 -11.58
CA TYR A 166 0.38 -11.53 -12.27
C TYR A 166 -0.34 -12.86 -12.00
N ASN A 167 -1.40 -12.86 -11.18
CA ASN A 167 -2.22 -14.05 -10.97
C ASN A 167 -3.39 -14.08 -11.97
N GLU A 168 -3.24 -14.85 -13.05
CA GLU A 168 -4.21 -14.90 -14.15
C GLU A 168 -5.62 -15.30 -13.67
N HIS A 169 -5.72 -16.30 -12.78
CA HIS A 169 -7.01 -16.75 -12.25
C HIS A 169 -7.71 -15.65 -11.45
N PHE A 170 -6.97 -14.94 -10.59
CA PHE A 170 -7.51 -13.82 -9.82
C PHE A 170 -7.95 -12.67 -10.73
N MET A 171 -7.08 -12.26 -11.66
CA MET A 171 -7.36 -11.15 -12.57
C MET A 171 -8.53 -11.44 -13.52
N THR A 172 -8.69 -12.68 -13.96
CA THR A 172 -9.86 -13.10 -14.74
C THR A 172 -11.16 -12.89 -13.95
N ASN A 173 -11.16 -13.21 -12.65
CA ASN A 173 -12.34 -12.99 -11.81
C ASN A 173 -12.57 -11.49 -11.53
N VAL A 174 -11.51 -10.71 -11.31
CA VAL A 174 -11.59 -9.23 -11.19
C VAL A 174 -12.25 -8.64 -12.42
N ASP A 175 -11.83 -9.03 -13.61
CA ASP A 175 -12.40 -8.56 -14.88
C ASP A 175 -13.89 -8.90 -14.99
N VAL A 176 -14.30 -10.11 -14.61
CA VAL A 176 -15.71 -10.52 -14.61
C VAL A 176 -16.52 -9.68 -13.63
N LEU A 177 -16.00 -9.47 -12.41
CA LEU A 177 -16.66 -8.67 -11.37
C LEU A 177 -16.84 -7.21 -11.81
N MET A 178 -15.81 -6.61 -12.42
CA MET A 178 -15.86 -5.25 -12.96
C MET A 178 -16.87 -5.10 -14.11
N LYS A 179 -16.85 -6.02 -15.08
CA LYS A 179 -17.71 -5.98 -16.28
C LYS A 179 -19.18 -6.21 -15.96
N LYS A 180 -19.48 -7.19 -15.10
CA LYS A 180 -20.87 -7.57 -14.79
C LYS A 180 -21.60 -6.58 -13.89
N ARG A 181 -20.87 -5.65 -13.23
CA ARG A 181 -21.44 -4.60 -12.38
C ARG A 181 -22.54 -5.13 -11.46
N PHE A 182 -22.22 -6.18 -10.71
CA PHE A 182 -23.14 -6.82 -9.76
C PHE A 182 -23.69 -5.87 -8.68
N GLN A 183 -23.14 -4.66 -8.59
CA GLN A 183 -23.61 -3.55 -7.76
C GLN A 183 -23.23 -2.20 -8.41
N ASN A 184 -23.71 -1.11 -7.81
CA ASN A 184 -23.27 0.23 -8.15
C ASN A 184 -21.86 0.49 -7.59
N TYR A 185 -20.84 0.13 -8.36
CA TYR A 185 -19.45 0.40 -8.03
C TYR A 185 -19.14 1.91 -8.08
N SER A 186 -18.15 2.33 -7.30
CA SER A 186 -17.68 3.71 -7.29
C SER A 186 -17.03 4.05 -8.64
N CYS A 187 -17.11 5.32 -9.09
CA CYS A 187 -16.46 5.74 -10.33
C CYS A 187 -14.95 5.44 -10.32
N TYR A 188 -14.30 5.54 -9.15
CA TYR A 188 -12.87 5.30 -8.99
C TYR A 188 -12.51 3.82 -9.14
N SER A 189 -13.30 2.92 -8.56
CA SER A 189 -13.10 1.46 -8.68
C SER A 189 -13.17 0.94 -10.12
N LEU A 190 -13.83 1.64 -11.03
CA LEU A 190 -13.94 1.25 -12.44
C LEU A 190 -12.86 1.83 -13.34
N LYS A 191 -11.90 2.60 -12.79
CA LYS A 191 -10.81 3.19 -13.57
C LYS A 191 -9.86 2.14 -14.11
N ASN A 192 -9.45 1.20 -13.27
CA ASN A 192 -8.55 0.10 -13.61
C ASN A 192 -8.70 -1.03 -12.57
N PRO A 193 -8.16 -2.23 -12.83
CA PRO A 193 -8.24 -3.35 -11.89
C PRO A 193 -7.57 -3.11 -10.53
N GLU A 194 -6.48 -2.35 -10.47
CA GLU A 194 -5.76 -2.05 -9.23
C GLU A 194 -6.66 -1.27 -8.26
N GLU A 195 -7.30 -0.21 -8.75
CA GLU A 195 -8.26 0.58 -7.99
C GLU A 195 -9.51 -0.21 -7.64
N PHE A 196 -9.94 -1.12 -8.50
CA PHE A 196 -11.04 -2.03 -8.17
C PHE A 196 -10.68 -2.89 -6.96
N ILE A 197 -9.51 -3.53 -6.97
CA ILE A 197 -9.02 -4.39 -5.88
C ILE A 197 -8.94 -3.59 -4.58
N ALA A 198 -8.32 -2.42 -4.57
CA ALA A 198 -8.18 -1.58 -3.38
C ALA A 198 -9.54 -1.10 -2.83
N GLU A 199 -10.46 -0.68 -3.71
CA GLU A 199 -11.80 -0.23 -3.32
C GLU A 199 -12.66 -1.36 -2.77
N GLN A 200 -12.54 -2.59 -3.30
CA GLN A 200 -13.26 -3.75 -2.78
C GLN A 200 -12.63 -4.28 -1.48
N PHE A 201 -11.30 -4.22 -1.36
CA PHE A 201 -10.61 -4.55 -0.12
C PHE A 201 -11.00 -3.58 1.02
N THR A 202 -11.18 -2.29 0.71
CA THR A 202 -11.68 -1.28 1.65
C THR A 202 -13.02 -1.70 2.24
N LEU A 203 -13.99 -2.06 1.40
CA LEU A 203 -15.31 -2.52 1.83
C LEU A 203 -15.21 -3.78 2.70
N TYR A 204 -14.36 -4.73 2.33
CA TYR A 204 -14.13 -5.94 3.12
C TYR A 204 -13.58 -5.63 4.52
N MET A 205 -12.62 -4.72 4.63
CA MET A 205 -12.04 -4.32 5.90
C MET A 205 -13.02 -3.52 6.78
N LEU A 206 -13.92 -2.74 6.18
CA LEU A 206 -15.00 -2.03 6.87
C LEU A 206 -16.18 -2.93 7.27
N GLY A 207 -16.21 -4.19 6.84
CA GLY A 207 -17.35 -5.09 7.06
C GLY A 207 -18.55 -4.84 6.14
N GLU A 208 -18.37 -4.07 5.07
CA GLU A 208 -19.39 -3.75 4.07
C GLU A 208 -19.35 -4.77 2.94
N TYR A 209 -19.89 -5.96 3.23
CA TYR A 209 -19.71 -7.10 2.35
C TYR A 209 -20.60 -7.07 1.11
N THR A 210 -19.97 -7.32 -0.03
CA THR A 210 -20.59 -7.55 -1.33
C THR A 210 -19.93 -8.75 -2.00
N VAL A 211 -20.47 -9.23 -3.12
CA VAL A 211 -19.86 -10.37 -3.85
C VAL A 211 -18.40 -10.08 -4.19
N ALA A 212 -18.10 -8.87 -4.65
CA ALA A 212 -16.74 -8.49 -5.01
C ALA A 212 -15.86 -8.27 -3.78
N SER A 213 -16.34 -7.59 -2.73
CA SER A 213 -15.51 -7.36 -1.53
C SER A 213 -15.23 -8.66 -0.77
N ILE A 214 -16.17 -9.60 -0.71
CA ILE A 214 -15.95 -10.94 -0.15
C ILE A 214 -14.89 -11.69 -0.95
N TYR A 215 -15.00 -11.70 -2.29
CA TYR A 215 -14.03 -12.39 -3.14
C TYR A 215 -12.62 -11.83 -2.95
N ILE A 216 -12.44 -10.52 -3.15
CA ILE A 216 -11.14 -9.85 -3.07
C ILE A 216 -10.55 -9.98 -1.67
N GLY A 217 -11.36 -9.68 -0.64
CA GLY A 217 -10.92 -9.72 0.75
C GLY A 217 -10.48 -11.10 1.22
N ASN A 218 -11.24 -12.15 0.87
CA ASN A 218 -10.86 -13.51 1.20
C ASN A 218 -9.64 -13.97 0.43
N TYR A 219 -9.51 -13.61 -0.85
CA TYR A 219 -8.35 -13.97 -1.66
C TYR A 219 -7.06 -13.40 -1.09
N ILE A 220 -7.04 -12.09 -0.79
CA ILE A 220 -5.89 -11.41 -0.15
C ILE A 220 -5.61 -12.02 1.23
N THR A 221 -6.63 -12.21 2.06
CA THR A 221 -6.46 -12.76 3.41
C THR A 221 -5.88 -14.18 3.39
N ASN A 222 -6.34 -15.02 2.46
CA ASN A 222 -5.85 -16.39 2.33
C ASN A 222 -4.40 -16.45 1.81
N LEU A 223 -4.06 -15.61 0.83
CA LEU A 223 -2.69 -15.48 0.37
C LEU A 223 -1.77 -14.94 1.45
N TYR A 224 -2.19 -13.89 2.17
CA TYR A 224 -1.43 -13.38 3.30
C TYR A 224 -1.15 -14.51 4.31
N LYS A 225 -2.16 -15.26 4.77
CA LYS A 225 -1.96 -16.39 5.70
C LYS A 225 -1.01 -17.46 5.17
N LYS A 226 -1.05 -17.73 3.85
CA LYS A 226 -0.15 -18.70 3.21
C LYS A 226 1.32 -18.23 3.23
N TYR A 227 1.55 -16.92 3.12
CA TYR A 227 2.89 -16.35 2.94
C TYR A 227 3.42 -15.53 4.13
N GLU A 228 2.64 -15.31 5.18
CA GLU A 228 2.98 -14.40 6.29
C GLU A 228 4.28 -14.77 7.02
N ASN A 229 4.67 -16.05 7.02
CA ASN A 229 5.90 -16.56 7.62
C ASN A 229 7.00 -16.85 6.58
N THR A 230 6.94 -16.21 5.41
CA THR A 230 7.92 -16.36 4.33
C THR A 230 8.63 -15.04 4.06
N LYS A 231 9.60 -15.06 3.15
CA LYS A 231 10.34 -13.86 2.69
C LYS A 231 9.45 -12.73 2.16
N VAL A 232 8.19 -13.02 1.81
CA VAL A 232 7.19 -12.01 1.41
C VAL A 232 6.87 -11.04 2.56
N PHE A 233 6.91 -11.47 3.82
CA PHE A 233 6.59 -10.59 4.96
C PHE A 233 7.68 -10.59 6.04
N GLU A 234 8.85 -11.13 5.71
CA GLU A 234 10.04 -11.05 6.55
C GLU A 234 10.58 -9.61 6.57
N TYR A 235 11.15 -9.22 7.71
CA TYR A 235 11.80 -7.92 7.87
C TYR A 235 13.10 -7.87 7.06
N ASP A 236 13.21 -6.92 6.13
CA ASP A 236 14.43 -6.76 5.32
C ASP A 236 15.37 -5.72 5.96
N ASP A 237 16.29 -6.21 6.79
CA ASP A 237 17.27 -5.40 7.53
C ASP A 237 18.04 -4.42 6.64
N LYS A 238 18.31 -4.77 5.37
CA LYS A 238 19.15 -3.94 4.50
C LYS A 238 18.48 -2.60 4.18
N TYR A 239 17.18 -2.59 3.92
CA TYR A 239 16.43 -1.40 3.48
C TYR A 239 15.71 -0.72 4.63
N MET A 240 15.13 -1.53 5.52
CA MET A 240 14.36 -1.02 6.65
C MET A 240 15.26 -0.30 7.66
N THR A 241 16.49 -0.78 7.86
CA THR A 241 17.46 -0.14 8.76
C THR A 241 18.02 1.16 8.20
N LEU A 242 18.13 1.31 6.87
CA LEU A 242 18.61 2.54 6.23
C LEU A 242 17.64 3.71 6.42
N ILE A 243 16.34 3.43 6.48
CA ILE A 243 15.27 4.44 6.62
C ILE A 243 14.96 4.69 8.10
N ARG A 244 14.94 3.63 8.91
CA ARG A 244 14.66 3.74 10.36
C ARG A 244 15.84 4.25 11.19
N LYS A 245 17.04 4.40 10.62
CA LYS A 245 18.19 5.06 11.28
C LYS A 245 18.27 6.53 10.92
N ASN A 246 17.41 7.32 11.56
CA ASN A 246 17.69 8.70 11.95
C ASN A 246 17.41 8.92 13.45
N VAL A 247 17.42 7.86 14.27
CA VAL A 247 17.50 7.98 15.72
C VAL A 247 18.97 7.81 16.12
N VAL A 248 19.70 8.93 16.15
CA VAL A 248 20.90 9.10 16.96
C VAL A 248 20.52 9.96 18.14
#